data_AF-A0AAW2V9N8-F1
#
_entry.id   AF-A0AAW2V9N8-F1
#
_cell.length_a   1.000
_cell.length_b   1.000
_cell.length_c   1.000
_cell.angle_alpha   90.00
_cell.angle_beta   90.00
_cell.angle_gamma   90.00
#
_symmetry.space_group_name_H-M   'P 1'
#
loop_
_entity.id
_entity.type
_entity.pdbx_description
1 polymer ?
#
loop_
_entity_poly.entity_id
_entity_poly.type
_entity_poly.pdbx_seq_one_letter_code
_entity_poly.pdbx_strand_id
1 'polypeptide(L)'
;MEIEDEDAVKPEGWLDDEPEEIDDPEATKPEDWDDEEDGEWEAPKIDNPKCLEAPGCGEWKRPSKRNPAYKGKWQPPLIDNPNYKGVWKPQEIPNPEYFELDRPNFEPIAAVGIEIWTMQDGILFDNILIASSEKVAESYRETAWKPKFEKVVFDYLYKVADLPFLGEHKAKVLDLIEKAEKQPNLTIGILVSVVVVIFSIFFKLIFWWKEASTKKPDVAETSNQGSTEEKDEQNDDAAAAPRRRNTRRDN
;
A
#
# COMPACT_ATOMS: atom_id res chain seq x y z
N MET A 1 -14.55 5.70 32.79
CA MET A 1 -13.75 6.34 31.72
C MET A 1 -14.17 7.78 31.57
N GLU A 2 -15.48 8.01 31.46
CA GLU A 2 -16.08 9.32 31.54
C GLU A 2 -16.99 9.41 32.76
N ILE A 3 -17.29 10.64 33.18
CA ILE A 3 -18.29 11.03 34.17
C ILE A 3 -19.16 12.11 33.53
N GLU A 4 -20.37 12.31 34.03
CA GLU A 4 -21.20 13.40 33.57
C GLU A 4 -20.54 14.76 33.84
N ASP A 5 -20.66 15.69 32.89
CA ASP A 5 -20.15 17.03 33.06
C ASP A 5 -21.16 17.93 33.80
N GLU A 6 -21.06 18.00 35.13
CA GLU A 6 -21.93 18.83 35.98
C GLU A 6 -21.90 20.33 35.61
N ASP A 7 -20.82 20.79 34.96
CA ASP A 7 -20.65 22.19 34.55
C ASP A 7 -21.40 22.52 33.24
N ALA A 8 -21.83 21.49 32.50
CA ALA A 8 -22.60 21.68 31.26
C ALA A 8 -24.03 22.14 31.57
N VAL A 9 -24.45 23.23 30.93
CA VAL A 9 -25.83 23.72 31.03
C VAL A 9 -26.53 23.44 29.71
N LYS A 10 -27.78 23.02 29.79
CA LYS A 10 -28.63 22.80 28.61
C LYS A 10 -28.77 24.11 27.82
N PRO A 11 -28.52 24.12 26.50
CA PRO A 11 -28.70 25.32 25.68
C PRO A 11 -30.14 25.85 25.71
N GLU A 12 -30.29 27.17 25.71
CA GLU A 12 -31.60 27.80 25.55
C GLU A 12 -32.13 27.55 24.13
N GLY A 13 -33.39 27.10 24.00
CA GLY A 13 -34.00 26.79 22.71
C GLY A 13 -33.90 25.32 22.26
N TRP A 14 -33.41 24.43 23.11
CA TRP A 14 -33.44 22.98 22.88
C TRP A 14 -34.88 22.45 22.77
N LEU A 15 -35.16 21.62 21.77
CA LEU A 15 -36.50 21.08 21.49
C LEU A 15 -36.68 19.69 22.09
N ASP A 16 -37.12 19.58 23.34
CA ASP A 16 -37.27 18.27 24.02
C ASP A 16 -38.36 17.36 23.43
N ASP A 17 -39.42 17.97 22.90
CA ASP A 17 -40.61 17.26 22.43
C ASP A 17 -40.49 16.80 20.97
N GLU A 18 -39.45 17.25 20.24
CA GLU A 18 -39.21 16.87 18.84
C GLU A 18 -38.12 15.79 18.77
N PRO A 19 -38.32 14.70 18.03
CA PRO A 19 -37.31 13.65 17.89
C PRO A 19 -36.10 14.14 17.06
N GLU A 20 -34.92 13.61 17.36
CA GLU A 20 -33.69 13.90 16.59
C GLU A 20 -33.78 13.39 15.15
N GLU A 21 -34.38 12.21 14.97
CA GLU A 21 -34.59 11.56 13.68
C GLU A 21 -36.09 11.33 13.42
N ILE A 22 -36.53 11.54 12.18
CA ILE A 22 -37.89 11.23 11.69
C ILE A 22 -37.80 10.23 10.54
N ASP A 23 -38.88 9.49 10.30
CA ASP A 23 -38.99 8.62 9.13
C ASP A 23 -38.99 9.45 7.85
N ASP A 24 -38.23 9.00 6.84
CA ASP A 24 -38.15 9.68 5.55
C ASP A 24 -39.52 9.70 4.86
N PRO A 25 -40.12 10.90 4.64
CA PRO A 25 -41.44 11.00 4.00
C PRO A 25 -41.41 10.65 2.51
N GLU A 26 -40.24 10.61 1.87
CA GLU A 26 -40.08 10.22 0.46
C GLU A 26 -39.82 8.72 0.31
N ALA A 27 -39.49 8.01 1.39
CA ALA A 27 -39.28 6.58 1.35
C ALA A 27 -40.61 5.83 1.25
N THR A 28 -40.68 4.91 0.30
CA THR A 28 -41.83 4.01 0.12
C THR A 28 -41.34 2.57 0.12
N LYS A 29 -42.19 1.68 0.65
CA LYS A 29 -41.91 0.25 0.65
C LYS A 29 -41.69 -0.24 -0.78
N PRO A 30 -40.55 -0.88 -1.09
CA PRO A 30 -40.30 -1.45 -2.42
C PRO A 30 -41.36 -2.49 -2.82
N GLU A 31 -41.68 -2.57 -4.12
CA GLU A 31 -42.68 -3.52 -4.63
C GLU A 31 -42.27 -4.99 -4.43
N ASP A 32 -40.97 -5.27 -4.41
CA ASP A 32 -40.40 -6.60 -4.22
C ASP A 32 -40.16 -6.97 -2.73
N TRP A 33 -40.58 -6.14 -1.77
CA TRP A 33 -40.38 -6.41 -0.33
C TRP A 33 -41.47 -7.34 0.23
N ASP A 34 -41.06 -8.45 0.82
CA ASP A 34 -41.96 -9.43 1.45
C ASP A 34 -41.87 -9.35 2.98
N ASP A 35 -42.95 -8.98 3.67
CA ASP A 35 -42.90 -8.85 5.15
C ASP A 35 -42.72 -10.18 5.88
N GLU A 36 -43.03 -11.32 5.23
CA GLU A 36 -42.87 -12.66 5.82
C GLU A 36 -41.40 -13.13 5.73
N GLU A 37 -40.71 -12.79 4.64
CA GLU A 37 -39.31 -13.21 4.39
C GLU A 37 -38.27 -12.15 4.79
N ASP A 38 -38.56 -10.85 4.57
CA ASP A 38 -37.67 -9.71 4.84
C ASP A 38 -37.98 -8.99 6.18
N GLY A 39 -39.14 -9.25 6.79
CA GLY A 39 -39.63 -8.61 8.01
C GLY A 39 -40.46 -7.35 7.76
N GLU A 40 -41.09 -6.78 8.81
CA GLU A 40 -41.88 -5.55 8.68
C GLU A 40 -41.00 -4.40 8.15
N TRP A 41 -41.42 -3.81 7.03
CA TRP A 41 -40.69 -2.69 6.44
C TRP A 41 -40.76 -1.44 7.34
N GLU A 42 -39.59 -0.90 7.70
CA GLU A 42 -39.44 0.38 8.38
C GLU A 42 -38.78 1.39 7.44
N ALA A 43 -39.29 2.62 7.43
CA ALA A 43 -38.70 3.69 6.63
C ALA A 43 -37.30 4.05 7.15
N PRO A 44 -36.35 4.39 6.28
CA PRO A 44 -35.07 4.95 6.69
C PRO A 44 -35.30 6.22 7.53
N LYS A 45 -34.53 6.35 8.60
CA LYS A 45 -34.55 7.55 9.45
C LYS A 45 -33.68 8.64 8.83
N ILE A 46 -34.20 9.87 8.84
CA ILE A 46 -33.50 11.08 8.42
C ILE A 46 -33.46 12.10 9.57
N ASP A 47 -32.46 12.97 9.56
CA ASP A 47 -32.35 14.06 10.54
C ASP A 47 -33.58 14.97 10.44
N ASN A 48 -34.22 15.26 11.59
CA ASN A 48 -35.39 16.12 11.63
C ASN A 48 -35.00 17.56 11.22
N PRO A 49 -35.59 18.13 10.15
CA PRO A 49 -35.22 19.46 9.67
C PRO A 49 -35.40 20.58 10.72
N LYS A 50 -36.34 20.42 11.67
CA LYS A 50 -36.54 21.38 12.77
C LYS A 50 -35.33 21.45 13.72
N CYS A 51 -34.53 20.39 13.78
CA CYS A 51 -33.34 20.30 14.62
C CYS A 51 -32.13 20.99 14.02
N LEU A 52 -32.17 21.30 12.71
CA LEU A 52 -31.13 22.08 12.04
C LEU A 52 -31.20 23.57 12.38
N GLU A 53 -32.42 24.07 12.68
CA GLU A 53 -32.66 25.47 13.05
C GLU A 53 -32.56 25.71 14.57
N ALA A 54 -32.57 24.64 15.37
CA ALA A 54 -32.46 24.67 16.83
C ALA A 54 -31.07 24.23 17.32
N PRO A 55 -30.68 24.53 18.58
CA PRO A 55 -29.45 24.03 19.17
C PRO A 55 -29.39 22.50 19.36
N GLY A 56 -30.54 21.83 19.30
CA GLY A 56 -30.68 20.37 19.41
C GLY A 56 -32.13 19.95 19.67
N CYS A 57 -32.38 18.65 19.56
CA CYS A 57 -33.69 18.03 19.69
C CYS A 57 -33.63 16.80 20.60
N GLY A 58 -34.80 16.30 20.99
CA GLY A 58 -34.95 15.11 21.84
C GLY A 58 -34.59 15.37 23.29
N GLU A 59 -34.54 14.31 24.09
CA GLU A 59 -34.21 14.42 25.51
C GLU A 59 -32.74 14.87 25.68
N TRP A 60 -32.53 16.08 26.20
CA TRP A 60 -31.17 16.57 26.44
C TRP A 60 -30.42 15.70 27.45
N LYS A 61 -29.36 15.04 26.99
CA LYS A 61 -28.44 14.30 27.85
C LYS A 61 -27.19 15.13 28.11
N ARG A 62 -26.86 15.29 29.39
CA ARG A 62 -25.65 15.98 29.84
C ARG A 62 -24.43 15.31 29.19
N PRO A 63 -23.52 16.09 28.57
CA PRO A 63 -22.35 15.53 27.91
C PRO A 63 -21.46 14.83 28.94
N SER A 64 -20.79 13.77 28.50
CA SER A 64 -19.80 13.07 29.30
C SER A 64 -18.43 13.75 29.18
N LYS A 65 -17.76 13.97 30.31
CA LYS A 65 -16.37 14.44 30.37
C LYS A 65 -15.43 13.34 30.84
N ARG A 66 -14.18 13.40 30.40
CA ARG A 66 -13.15 12.45 30.88
C ARG A 66 -13.01 12.54 32.39
N ASN A 67 -13.08 11.39 33.06
CA ASN A 67 -12.90 11.32 34.50
C ASN A 67 -11.42 11.52 34.86
N PRO A 68 -11.02 12.62 35.52
CA PRO A 68 -9.61 12.88 35.87
C PRO A 68 -9.04 11.85 36.87
N ALA A 69 -9.90 11.18 37.65
CA ALA A 69 -9.50 10.16 38.60
C ALA A 69 -9.36 8.76 37.96
N TYR A 70 -9.81 8.57 36.72
CA TYR A 70 -9.73 7.28 36.05
C TYR A 70 -8.31 7.01 35.53
N LYS A 71 -7.60 6.07 36.17
CA LYS A 71 -6.21 5.70 35.87
C LYS A 71 -6.07 4.54 34.85
N GLY A 72 -7.15 4.23 34.12
CA GLY A 72 -7.22 3.03 33.29
C GLY A 72 -7.66 1.80 34.07
N LYS A 73 -7.77 0.67 33.39
CA LYS A 73 -7.97 -0.62 34.05
C LYS A 73 -6.69 -0.97 34.80
N TRP A 74 -6.79 -1.27 36.08
CA TRP A 74 -5.63 -1.72 36.85
C TRP A 74 -5.04 -2.98 36.20
N GLN A 75 -3.73 -2.96 35.97
CA GLN A 75 -2.98 -4.11 35.47
C GLN A 75 -1.88 -4.44 36.48
N PRO A 76 -1.79 -5.69 36.96
CA PRO A 76 -0.68 -6.10 37.82
C PRO A 76 0.65 -5.98 37.05
N PRO A 77 1.77 -5.71 37.73
CA PRO A 77 3.09 -5.83 37.11
C PRO A 77 3.31 -7.26 36.62
N LEU A 78 3.88 -7.39 35.42
CA LEU A 78 4.30 -8.69 34.90
C LEU A 78 5.55 -9.15 35.67
N ILE A 79 5.51 -10.37 36.19
CA ILE A 79 6.62 -11.02 36.89
C ILE A 79 7.03 -12.22 36.04
N ASP A 80 8.33 -12.42 35.86
CA ASP A 80 8.85 -13.57 35.13
C ASP A 80 8.43 -14.87 35.82
N ASN A 81 7.85 -15.79 35.06
CA ASN A 81 7.41 -17.08 35.59
C ASN A 81 8.63 -17.97 35.86
N PRO A 82 8.98 -18.29 37.12
CA PRO A 82 10.13 -19.13 37.44
C PRO A 82 10.01 -20.57 36.91
N ASN A 83 8.80 -21.00 36.54
CA ASN A 83 8.53 -22.31 35.95
C ASN A 83 8.52 -22.30 34.42
N TYR A 84 8.84 -21.18 33.77
CA TYR A 84 8.87 -21.11 32.31
C TYR A 84 10.05 -21.91 31.76
N LYS A 85 9.75 -23.00 31.02
CA LYS A 85 10.74 -23.91 30.44
C LYS A 85 11.15 -23.54 29.00
N GLY A 86 10.82 -22.33 28.56
CA GLY A 86 10.93 -21.93 27.16
C GLY A 86 9.71 -22.34 26.33
N VAL A 87 9.73 -21.98 25.05
CA VAL A 87 8.70 -22.38 24.09
C VAL A 87 8.83 -23.87 23.86
N TRP A 88 7.76 -24.62 24.12
CA TRP A 88 7.73 -26.05 23.83
C TRP A 88 8.06 -26.32 22.36
N LYS A 89 8.92 -27.31 22.11
CA LYS A 89 9.20 -27.82 20.77
C LYS A 89 8.98 -29.34 20.78
N PRO A 90 8.44 -29.91 19.69
CA PRO A 90 8.33 -31.36 19.56
C PRO A 90 9.72 -31.98 19.60
N GLN A 91 9.81 -33.20 20.14
CA GLN A 91 11.04 -33.97 20.09
C GLN A 91 11.30 -34.39 18.65
N GLU A 92 12.53 -34.17 18.17
CA GLU A 92 12.97 -34.68 16.88
C GLU A 92 13.17 -36.20 16.99
N ILE A 93 12.41 -36.94 16.17
CA ILE A 93 12.49 -38.40 16.08
C ILE A 93 13.14 -38.71 14.73
N PRO A 94 14.15 -39.60 14.67
CA PRO A 94 14.76 -40.00 13.41
C PRO A 94 13.71 -40.53 12.42
N ASN A 95 13.70 -40.00 11.20
CA ASN A 95 12.80 -40.46 10.16
C ASN A 95 13.30 -41.80 9.59
N PRO A 96 12.59 -42.94 9.78
CA PRO A 96 13.00 -44.22 9.20
C PRO A 96 12.93 -44.25 7.67
N GLU A 97 12.11 -43.37 7.08
CA GLU A 97 11.95 -43.22 5.62
C GLU A 97 12.88 -42.12 5.07
N TYR A 98 13.93 -41.73 5.80
CA TYR A 98 14.89 -40.78 5.27
C TYR A 98 15.64 -41.42 4.10
N PHE A 99 15.62 -40.74 2.96
CA PHE A 99 16.40 -41.10 1.79
C PHE A 99 17.05 -39.85 1.20
N GLU A 100 18.20 -40.03 0.57
CA GLU A 100 18.91 -39.00 -0.16
C GLU A 100 19.04 -39.46 -1.61
N LEU A 101 18.63 -38.59 -2.55
CA LEU A 101 18.77 -38.82 -3.98
C LEU A 101 19.87 -37.92 -4.51
N ASP A 102 21.03 -38.50 -4.84
CA ASP A 102 22.14 -37.77 -5.47
C ASP A 102 21.76 -37.20 -6.84
N ARG A 103 20.93 -37.94 -7.59
CA ARG A 103 20.42 -37.54 -8.91
C ARG A 103 18.97 -37.97 -9.07
N PRO A 104 18.06 -37.06 -9.46
CA PRO A 104 16.70 -37.43 -9.80
C PRO A 104 16.68 -38.37 -11.01
N ASN A 105 15.94 -39.46 -10.93
CA ASN A 105 15.67 -40.34 -12.06
C ASN A 105 14.36 -39.90 -12.73
N PHE A 106 14.46 -39.16 -13.84
CA PHE A 106 13.30 -38.71 -14.60
C PHE A 106 12.97 -39.68 -15.73
N GLU A 107 11.67 -39.92 -15.96
CA GLU A 107 11.21 -40.57 -17.18
C GLU A 107 11.52 -39.70 -18.42
N PRO A 108 11.72 -40.28 -19.61
CA PRO A 108 11.97 -39.50 -20.81
C PRO A 108 10.85 -38.50 -21.10
N ILE A 109 11.22 -37.23 -21.27
CA ILE A 109 10.28 -36.14 -21.59
C ILE A 109 9.86 -36.27 -23.06
N ALA A 110 8.56 -36.50 -23.30
CA ALA A 110 8.02 -36.71 -24.66
C ALA A 110 7.29 -35.49 -25.24
N ALA A 111 6.82 -34.56 -24.41
CA ALA A 111 6.00 -33.44 -24.85
C ALA A 111 6.21 -32.20 -23.97
N VAL A 112 5.90 -31.04 -24.53
CA VAL A 112 5.81 -29.76 -23.82
C VAL A 112 4.36 -29.30 -23.87
N GLY A 113 3.77 -29.08 -22.70
CA GLY A 113 2.42 -28.52 -22.54
C GLY A 113 2.50 -27.19 -21.80
N ILE A 114 1.67 -26.23 -22.20
CA ILE A 114 1.50 -24.96 -21.50
C ILE A 114 0.11 -25.00 -20.88
N GLU A 115 0.05 -25.21 -19.56
CA GLU A 115 -1.18 -25.18 -18.78
C GLU A 115 -1.17 -23.94 -17.89
N ILE A 116 -2.09 -23.01 -18.16
CA ILE A 116 -2.22 -21.76 -17.40
C ILE A 116 -3.69 -21.46 -17.12
N TRP A 117 -3.96 -20.91 -15.94
CA TRP A 117 -5.25 -20.31 -15.60
C TRP A 117 -5.11 -18.78 -15.58
N THR A 118 -5.80 -18.09 -16.46
CA THR A 118 -5.74 -16.62 -16.59
C THR A 118 -7.10 -16.05 -16.96
N MET A 119 -7.39 -14.85 -16.45
CA MET A 119 -8.55 -14.04 -16.85
C MET A 119 -8.15 -12.97 -17.88
N GLN A 120 -6.86 -12.83 -18.17
CA GLN A 120 -6.29 -11.85 -19.09
C GLN A 120 -5.96 -12.48 -20.45
N ASP A 121 -6.37 -11.79 -21.51
CA ASP A 121 -6.01 -12.08 -22.90
C ASP A 121 -4.65 -11.46 -23.28
N GLY A 122 -4.10 -11.87 -24.44
CA GLY A 122 -2.91 -11.26 -25.03
C GLY A 122 -1.57 -11.85 -24.58
N ILE A 123 -1.56 -13.04 -23.99
CA ILE A 123 -0.33 -13.75 -23.63
C ILE A 123 0.25 -14.43 -24.87
N LEU A 124 1.49 -14.09 -25.22
CA LEU A 124 2.20 -14.66 -26.36
C LEU A 124 3.40 -15.47 -25.87
N PHE A 125 3.43 -16.75 -26.26
CA PHE A 125 4.57 -17.63 -26.07
C PHE A 125 5.31 -17.78 -27.40
N ASP A 126 6.61 -17.56 -27.38
CA ASP A 126 7.51 -17.73 -28.52
C ASP A 126 8.87 -18.24 -28.01
N ASN A 127 9.72 -18.74 -28.92
CA ASN A 127 11.09 -19.13 -28.62
C ASN A 127 11.24 -20.27 -27.59
N ILE A 128 10.36 -21.26 -27.63
CA ILE A 128 10.46 -22.48 -26.79
C ILE A 128 11.65 -23.33 -27.25
N LEU A 129 12.66 -23.49 -26.39
CA LEU A 129 13.86 -24.28 -26.65
C LEU A 129 14.03 -25.38 -25.58
N ILE A 130 14.24 -26.62 -26.03
CA ILE A 130 14.65 -27.74 -25.18
C ILE A 130 16.08 -28.11 -25.55
N ALA A 131 17.02 -27.93 -24.63
CA ALA A 131 18.43 -28.23 -24.86
C ALA A 131 19.09 -28.77 -23.59
N SER A 132 20.09 -29.64 -23.76
CA SER A 132 20.90 -30.20 -22.67
C SER A 132 22.19 -29.41 -22.40
N SER A 133 22.46 -28.37 -23.20
CA SER A 133 23.68 -27.57 -23.12
C SER A 133 23.34 -26.08 -22.97
N GLU A 134 23.97 -25.45 -21.98
CA GLU A 134 23.85 -24.02 -21.72
C GLU A 134 24.31 -23.17 -22.91
N LYS A 135 25.38 -23.58 -23.60
CA LYS A 135 25.91 -22.83 -24.76
C LYS A 135 24.91 -22.74 -25.92
N VAL A 136 24.10 -23.78 -26.11
CA VAL A 136 23.04 -23.80 -27.12
C VAL A 136 21.93 -22.84 -26.73
N ALA A 137 21.55 -22.81 -25.45
CA ALA A 137 20.57 -21.87 -24.93
C ALA A 137 21.05 -20.41 -25.03
N GLU A 138 22.32 -20.16 -24.72
CA GLU A 138 22.94 -18.84 -24.81
C GLU A 138 22.96 -18.31 -26.24
N SER A 139 23.50 -19.10 -27.18
CA SER A 139 23.54 -18.72 -28.60
C SER A 139 22.14 -18.51 -29.20
N TYR A 140 21.16 -19.34 -28.82
CA TYR A 140 19.78 -19.16 -29.25
C TYR A 140 19.15 -17.89 -28.66
N ARG A 141 19.41 -17.58 -27.39
CA ARG A 141 18.97 -16.33 -26.75
C ARG A 141 19.54 -15.11 -27.47
N GLU A 142 20.82 -15.13 -27.81
CA GLU A 142 21.49 -14.01 -28.49
C GLU A 142 21.00 -13.79 -29.92
N THR A 143 20.65 -14.86 -30.63
CA THR A 143 20.25 -14.78 -32.04
C THR A 143 18.76 -14.58 -32.24
N ALA A 144 17.92 -15.17 -31.39
CA ALA A 144 16.47 -15.17 -31.58
C ALA A 144 15.73 -14.20 -30.66
N TRP A 145 15.99 -14.24 -29.35
CA TRP A 145 15.27 -13.44 -28.37
C TRP A 145 15.83 -12.02 -28.25
N LYS A 146 17.15 -11.88 -28.12
CA LYS A 146 17.82 -10.60 -27.86
C LYS A 146 17.50 -9.52 -28.90
N PRO A 147 17.50 -9.78 -30.22
CA PRO A 147 17.18 -8.75 -31.20
C PRO A 147 15.71 -8.29 -31.12
N LYS A 148 14.78 -9.22 -30.84
CA LYS A 148 13.36 -8.89 -30.64
C LYS A 148 13.19 -8.04 -29.37
N PHE A 149 13.83 -8.44 -28.28
CA PHE A 149 13.78 -7.75 -27.00
C PHE A 149 14.36 -6.34 -27.10
N GLU A 150 15.56 -6.19 -27.68
CA GLU A 150 16.21 -4.89 -27.88
C GLU A 150 15.31 -3.96 -28.69
N LYS A 151 14.73 -4.44 -29.80
CA LYS A 151 13.79 -3.66 -30.59
C LYS A 151 12.58 -3.19 -29.79
N VAL A 152 11.94 -4.08 -29.02
CA VAL A 152 10.80 -3.72 -28.17
C VAL A 152 11.19 -2.66 -27.14
N VAL A 153 12.35 -2.82 -26.49
CA VAL A 153 12.85 -1.84 -25.53
C VAL A 153 13.08 -0.48 -26.18
N PHE A 154 13.75 -0.42 -27.32
CA PHE A 154 13.98 0.82 -28.05
C PHE A 154 12.68 1.47 -28.54
N ASP A 155 11.73 0.69 -29.07
CA ASP A 155 10.41 1.19 -29.47
C ASP A 155 9.68 1.86 -28.29
N TYR A 156 9.76 1.29 -27.09
CA TYR A 156 9.21 1.92 -25.88
C TYR A 156 9.97 3.17 -25.46
N LEU A 157 11.30 3.16 -25.51
CA LEU A 157 12.12 4.33 -25.17
C LEU A 157 11.83 5.51 -26.09
N TYR A 158 11.65 5.27 -27.39
CA TYR A 158 11.26 6.31 -28.35
C TYR A 158 9.86 6.87 -28.05
N LYS A 159 8.89 6.02 -27.67
CA LYS A 159 7.56 6.48 -27.23
C LYS A 159 7.63 7.35 -25.99
N VAL A 160 8.45 6.97 -25.01
CA VAL A 160 8.66 7.77 -23.78
C VAL A 160 9.35 9.10 -24.12
N ALA A 161 10.33 9.08 -25.02
CA ALA A 161 11.04 10.28 -25.46
C ALA A 161 10.15 11.27 -26.22
N ASP A 162 9.03 10.82 -26.79
CA ASP A 162 8.06 11.68 -27.49
C ASP A 162 7.04 12.36 -26.56
N LEU A 163 7.07 12.06 -25.26
CA LEU A 163 6.14 12.64 -24.30
C LEU A 163 6.39 14.15 -24.08
N PRO A 164 5.33 14.97 -23.99
CA PRO A 164 5.45 16.43 -23.96
C PRO A 164 6.16 16.98 -22.72
N PHE A 165 6.24 16.22 -21.62
CA PHE A 165 6.90 16.66 -20.38
C PHE A 165 8.42 16.81 -20.50
N LEU A 166 9.04 16.19 -21.52
CA LEU A 166 10.50 16.23 -21.70
C LEU A 166 11.01 17.55 -22.29
N GLY A 167 10.14 18.35 -22.90
CA GLY A 167 10.43 19.71 -23.37
C GLY A 167 11.79 19.85 -24.06
N GLU A 168 12.65 20.71 -23.51
CA GLU A 168 14.00 21.02 -24.02
C GLU A 168 14.99 19.85 -23.95
N HIS A 169 14.72 18.84 -23.11
CA HIS A 169 15.57 17.68 -22.96
C HIS A 169 15.28 16.58 -23.98
N LYS A 170 14.18 16.69 -24.75
CA LYS A 170 13.79 15.72 -25.79
C LYS A 170 14.93 15.41 -26.76
N ALA A 171 15.58 16.44 -27.30
CA ALA A 171 16.67 16.26 -28.26
C ALA A 171 17.87 15.50 -27.65
N LYS A 172 18.18 15.78 -26.38
CA LYS A 172 19.28 15.11 -25.65
C LYS A 172 18.94 13.66 -25.35
N VAL A 173 17.69 13.38 -24.95
CA VAL A 173 17.22 12.01 -24.68
C VAL A 173 17.19 11.18 -25.97
N LEU A 174 16.74 11.75 -27.09
CA LEU A 174 16.76 11.08 -28.39
C LEU A 174 18.18 10.76 -28.87
N ASP A 175 19.11 11.71 -28.76
CA ASP A 175 20.52 11.48 -29.10
C ASP A 175 21.15 10.37 -28.25
N LEU A 176 20.83 10.33 -26.95
CA LEU A 176 21.28 9.25 -26.07
C LEU A 176 20.67 7.90 -26.47
N ILE A 177 19.38 7.83 -26.80
CA ILE A 177 18.73 6.58 -27.24
C ILE A 177 19.34 6.10 -28.57
N GLU A 178 19.55 6.99 -29.55
CA GLU A 178 20.18 6.65 -30.83
C GLU A 178 21.63 6.17 -30.65
N LYS A 179 22.38 6.81 -29.74
CA LYS A 179 23.73 6.37 -29.38
C LYS A 179 23.74 5.02 -28.69
N ALA A 180 22.74 4.75 -27.85
CA ALA A 180 22.58 3.47 -27.16
C ALA A 180 22.24 2.33 -28.13
N GLU A 181 21.45 2.60 -29.17
CA GLU A 181 21.12 1.63 -30.24
C GLU A 181 22.36 1.27 -31.08
N LYS A 182 23.21 2.27 -31.39
CA LYS A 182 24.43 2.06 -32.18
C LYS A 182 25.59 1.42 -31.40
N GLN A 183 25.55 1.46 -30.06
CA GLN A 183 26.68 1.04 -29.20
C GLN A 183 26.26 0.01 -28.14
N PRO A 184 26.07 -1.28 -28.51
CA PRO A 184 25.58 -2.36 -27.61
C PRO A 184 26.39 -2.53 -26.31
N ASN A 185 27.69 -2.23 -26.35
CA ASN A 185 28.59 -2.38 -25.20
C ASN A 185 28.43 -1.26 -24.15
N LEU A 186 27.85 -0.12 -24.53
CA LEU A 186 27.63 1.04 -23.64
C LEU A 186 26.14 1.31 -23.39
N THR A 187 25.25 0.59 -24.06
CA THR A 187 23.80 0.74 -24.02
C THR A 187 23.26 0.74 -22.59
N ILE A 188 23.69 -0.18 -21.74
CA ILE A 188 23.22 -0.26 -20.34
C ILE A 188 23.52 1.03 -19.57
N GLY A 189 24.75 1.55 -19.69
CA GLY A 189 25.14 2.80 -19.03
C GLY A 189 24.36 4.01 -19.55
N ILE A 190 24.11 4.05 -20.86
CA ILE A 190 23.32 5.12 -21.48
C ILE A 190 21.85 5.02 -21.04
N LEU A 191 21.25 3.84 -21.00
CA LEU A 191 19.88 3.62 -20.54
C LEU A 191 19.69 4.04 -19.07
N VAL A 192 20.65 3.69 -18.20
CA VAL A 192 20.64 4.15 -16.80
C VAL A 192 20.70 5.68 -16.73
N SER A 193 21.51 6.32 -17.56
CA SER A 193 21.58 7.79 -17.60
C SER A 193 20.25 8.44 -18.02
N VAL A 194 19.55 7.86 -18.99
CA VAL A 194 18.25 8.35 -19.47
C VAL A 194 17.19 8.22 -18.37
N VAL A 195 17.17 7.09 -17.67
CA VAL A 195 16.26 6.87 -16.52
C VAL A 195 16.53 7.89 -15.41
N VAL A 196 17.79 8.11 -15.03
CA VAL A 196 18.16 9.11 -14.01
C VAL A 196 17.73 10.52 -14.40
N VAL A 197 17.92 10.91 -15.67
CA VAL A 197 17.46 12.22 -16.17
C VAL A 197 15.93 12.34 -16.07
N ILE A 198 15.18 11.33 -16.50
CA ILE A 198 13.71 11.32 -16.42
C ILE A 198 13.24 11.40 -14.97
N PHE A 199 13.80 10.59 -14.07
CA PHE A 199 13.46 10.62 -12.64
C PHE A 199 13.81 11.97 -12.01
N SER A 200 14.95 12.58 -12.34
CA SER A 200 15.32 13.89 -11.80
C SER A 200 14.34 14.99 -12.21
N ILE A 201 13.80 14.92 -13.43
CA ILE A 201 12.77 15.86 -13.93
C ILE A 201 11.44 15.59 -13.24
N PHE A 202 11.06 14.32 -13.08
CA PHE A 202 9.84 13.92 -12.36
C PHE A 202 9.87 14.37 -10.89
N PHE A 203 11.00 14.18 -10.20
CA PHE A 203 11.22 14.71 -8.85
C PHE A 203 11.13 16.23 -8.84
N LYS A 204 11.76 16.95 -9.78
CA LYS A 204 11.60 18.41 -9.86
C LYS A 204 10.14 18.82 -10.04
N LEU A 205 9.36 18.13 -10.87
CA LEU A 205 7.94 18.46 -11.08
C LEU A 205 7.07 18.20 -9.84
N ILE A 206 7.31 17.11 -9.10
CA ILE A 206 6.54 16.76 -7.88
C ILE A 206 6.92 17.65 -6.70
N PHE A 207 8.20 17.94 -6.54
CA PHE A 207 8.70 18.68 -5.38
C PHE A 207 8.68 20.20 -5.58
N TRP A 208 8.66 20.71 -6.83
CA TRP A 208 8.58 22.15 -7.10
C TRP A 208 7.14 22.71 -7.05
N TRP A 209 6.10 21.86 -7.18
CA TRP A 209 4.73 22.25 -6.82
C TRP A 209 4.59 22.57 -5.32
N LYS A 210 5.39 21.90 -4.47
CA LYS A 210 5.29 22.04 -3.01
C LYS A 210 5.90 23.36 -2.47
N GLU A 211 6.63 24.12 -3.30
CA GLU A 211 7.25 25.40 -2.90
C GLU A 211 6.43 26.65 -3.27
N ALA A 212 5.31 26.54 -3.99
CA ALA A 212 4.52 27.71 -4.40
C ALA A 212 3.60 28.31 -3.32
N SER A 213 3.71 27.89 -2.06
CA SER A 213 2.86 28.39 -0.96
C SER A 213 3.67 28.70 0.29
N THR A 214 4.42 29.81 0.29
CA THR A 214 4.62 30.65 1.49
C THR A 214 5.18 32.03 1.08
N LYS A 215 4.30 33.03 0.96
CA LYS A 215 4.69 34.44 1.13
C LYS A 215 4.82 34.72 2.62
N LYS A 216 6.00 35.19 3.05
CA LYS A 216 6.28 35.71 4.41
C LYS A 216 5.50 37.00 4.72
N PRO A 217 5.34 37.31 6.02
CA PRO A 217 5.68 38.64 6.51
C PRO A 217 6.78 38.61 7.59
N ASP A 218 7.53 39.71 7.64
CA ASP A 218 8.66 40.01 8.53
C ASP A 218 8.27 40.23 10.00
N VAL A 219 9.10 39.76 10.95
CA VAL A 219 9.49 40.47 12.20
C VAL A 219 10.90 40.02 12.63
N ALA A 220 11.68 40.97 13.16
CA ALA A 220 13.10 40.97 13.47
C ALA A 220 13.54 40.29 14.80
N GLU A 221 14.84 39.96 14.83
CA GLU A 221 15.82 39.79 15.94
C GLU A 221 15.46 38.84 17.12
N THR A 222 16.29 37.87 17.50
CA THR A 222 17.58 38.10 18.21
C THR A 222 18.47 36.84 18.21
N SER A 223 19.77 37.06 18.32
CA SER A 223 20.95 36.18 18.37
C SER A 223 20.90 34.98 19.35
N ASN A 224 21.60 33.86 19.07
CA ASN A 224 23.04 33.66 19.37
C ASN A 224 23.56 32.25 19.01
N GLN A 225 24.83 32.24 18.55
CA GLN A 225 25.90 31.24 18.75
C GLN A 225 25.73 29.74 18.41
N GLY A 226 26.61 29.26 17.50
CA GLY A 226 27.64 28.29 17.91
C GLY A 226 27.68 26.91 17.23
N SER A 227 28.80 26.67 16.52
CA SER A 227 29.51 25.39 16.25
C SER A 227 28.94 24.31 15.31
N THR A 228 29.55 24.25 14.11
CA THR A 228 30.54 23.24 13.65
C THR A 228 30.18 21.74 13.55
N GLU A 229 30.35 21.26 12.30
CA GLU A 229 30.81 19.96 11.78
C GLU A 229 29.97 18.66 11.87
N GLU A 230 29.70 18.18 10.64
CA GLU A 230 29.91 16.81 10.10
C GLU A 230 29.37 15.58 10.85
N LYS A 231 28.49 14.86 10.14
CA LYS A 231 28.44 13.39 10.19
C LYS A 231 28.21 12.82 8.80
N ASP A 232 29.25 12.14 8.31
CA ASP A 232 29.20 11.09 7.29
C ASP A 232 28.43 9.85 7.80
N GLU A 233 27.81 9.16 6.84
CA GLU A 233 27.72 7.70 6.61
C GLU A 233 27.63 6.71 7.81
N GLN A 234 26.90 5.59 7.80
CA GLN A 234 26.07 4.84 6.86
C GLN A 234 25.54 3.60 7.61
N ASN A 235 24.34 3.13 7.22
CA ASN A 235 23.71 1.81 7.41
C ASN A 235 23.57 1.16 8.81
N ASP A 236 22.39 0.58 9.07
CA ASP A 236 22.25 -0.88 9.25
C ASP A 236 20.76 -1.29 9.40
N ASP A 237 20.33 -2.14 8.47
CA ASP A 237 19.37 -3.25 8.56
C ASP A 237 18.12 -3.12 9.47
N ALA A 238 16.99 -2.83 8.82
CA ALA A 238 15.65 -3.07 9.37
C ALA A 238 15.22 -4.54 9.14
N ALA A 239 15.48 -5.40 10.13
CA ALA A 239 14.84 -6.72 10.21
C ALA A 239 13.39 -6.56 10.76
N ALA A 240 12.41 -6.93 9.93
CA ALA A 240 10.99 -6.90 10.24
C ALA A 240 10.60 -7.88 11.37
N ALA A 241 9.79 -7.40 12.32
CA ALA A 241 9.20 -8.22 13.39
C ALA A 241 7.99 -9.05 12.88
N PRO A 242 7.83 -10.33 13.29
CA PRO A 242 6.70 -11.15 12.84
C PRO A 242 5.40 -10.85 13.59
N ARG A 243 4.29 -10.83 12.81
CA ARG A 243 2.89 -10.66 13.23
C ARG A 243 2.41 -11.82 14.12
N ARG A 244 1.73 -11.51 15.23
CA ARG A 244 1.00 -12.49 16.06
C ARG A 244 -0.27 -12.96 15.34
N ARG A 245 -0.48 -14.28 15.29
CA ARG A 245 -1.68 -14.95 14.77
C ARG A 245 -2.71 -15.12 15.89
N ASN A 246 -3.93 -14.63 15.69
CA ASN A 246 -5.07 -14.87 16.59
C ASN A 246 -5.51 -16.34 16.49
N THR A 247 -5.67 -17.02 17.63
CA THR A 247 -6.28 -18.36 17.69
C THR A 247 -7.79 -18.24 17.88
N ARG A 248 -8.50 -18.93 16.99
CA ARG A 248 -9.94 -19.20 16.97
C ARG A 248 -10.29 -20.07 18.18
N ARG A 249 -11.36 -19.72 18.90
CA ARG A 249 -11.88 -20.46 20.06
C ARG A 249 -13.06 -21.30 19.56
N ASP A 250 -12.88 -22.61 19.49
CA ASP A 250 -13.96 -23.58 19.34
C ASP A 250 -14.16 -24.29 20.68
N ASN A 251 -15.44 -24.33 21.08
CA ASN A 251 -16.15 -25.06 22.15
C ASN A 251 -16.97 -24.14 23.05
#